data_AF-F8KVB6-F1
#
_entry.id   AF-F8KVB6-F1
#
_cell.length_a   1.000
_cell.length_b   1.000
_cell.length_c   1.000
_cell.angle_alpha   90.00
_cell.angle_beta   90.00
_cell.angle_gamma   90.00
#
_symmetry.space_group_name_H-M   'P 1'
#
loop_
_entity.id
_entity.type
_entity.pdbx_description
1 polymer ?
#
loop_
_entity_poly.entity_id
_entity_poly.type
_entity_poly.pdbx_seq_one_letter_code
_entity_poly.pdbx_strand_id
1 'polypeptide(L)'
;MHKKLEEVKDELKKRMHEPIQCTGKWLKAVATGHFRYYGVPGSYEAMNDFGHLIAQKWKQSLKRRSQKAAITWEKMTKLMDRWIHLPRICHKYPSERFGVTI
;
A
#
# COMPACT_ATOMS: atom_id res chain seq x y z
N MET A 1 -7.33 6.91 8.87
CA MET A 1 -6.32 6.23 8.01
C MET A 1 -5.15 5.61 8.78
N HIS A 2 -4.68 6.24 9.87
CA HIS A 2 -3.49 5.80 10.64
C HIS A 2 -3.51 4.36 11.13
N LYS A 3 -4.67 3.83 11.60
CA LYS A 3 -4.78 2.45 12.10
C LYS A 3 -4.31 1.41 11.07
N LYS A 4 -4.70 1.58 9.79
CA LYS A 4 -4.30 0.64 8.74
C LYS A 4 -2.81 0.71 8.42
N LEU A 5 -2.22 1.91 8.51
CA LEU A 5 -0.78 2.11 8.31
C LEU A 5 0.04 1.51 9.45
N GLU A 6 -0.44 1.59 10.70
CA GLU A 6 0.23 0.95 11.84
C GLU A 6 0.16 -0.58 11.74
N GLU A 7 -0.99 -1.15 11.34
CA GLU A 7 -1.09 -2.59 11.03
C GLU A 7 -0.07 -3.01 9.96
N VAL A 8 0.02 -2.24 8.86
CA VAL A 8 0.98 -2.53 7.78
C VAL A 8 2.41 -2.44 8.29
N LYS A 9 2.72 -1.44 9.11
CA LYS A 9 4.05 -1.26 9.71
C LYS A 9 4.43 -2.42 10.62
N ASP A 10 3.52 -2.93 11.44
CA ASP A 10 3.81 -4.05 12.32
C ASP A 10 3.97 -5.37 11.57
N GLU A 11 3.16 -5.60 10.54
CA GLU A 11 3.36 -6.74 9.64
C GLU A 11 4.67 -6.63 8.85
N LEU A 12 5.06 -5.44 8.41
CA LEU A 12 6.36 -5.20 7.76
C LEU A 12 7.55 -5.49 8.70
N LYS A 13 7.40 -5.33 10.02
CA LYS A 13 8.43 -5.73 11.00
C LYS A 13 8.50 -7.25 11.08
N LYS A 14 7.36 -7.95 11.18
CA LYS A 14 7.32 -9.42 11.22
C LYS A 14 7.91 -10.04 9.95
N ARG A 15 7.64 -9.43 8.80
CA ARG A 15 8.10 -9.87 7.48
C ARG A 15 9.49 -9.36 7.09
N MET A 16 10.24 -8.76 8.02
CA MET A 16 11.53 -8.12 7.73
C MET A 16 12.55 -9.08 7.11
N HIS A 17 12.51 -10.37 7.47
CA HIS A 17 13.43 -11.39 6.94
C HIS A 17 12.92 -12.07 5.66
N GLU A 18 11.66 -11.85 5.28
CA GLU A 18 11.07 -12.48 4.09
C GLU A 18 11.69 -11.93 2.80
N PRO A 19 11.71 -12.70 1.68
CA PRO A 19 12.11 -12.17 0.39
C PRO A 19 11.26 -10.96 -0.04
N ILE A 20 11.90 -9.98 -0.69
CA ILE A 20 11.24 -8.74 -1.17
C ILE A 20 9.98 -9.04 -2.02
N GLN A 21 10.02 -10.12 -2.80
CA GLN A 21 8.90 -10.56 -3.64
C GLN A 21 7.70 -11.02 -2.81
N CYS A 22 7.92 -11.72 -1.69
CA CYS A 22 6.86 -12.17 -0.80
C CYS A 22 6.19 -10.97 -0.11
N THR A 23 6.99 -10.06 0.43
CA THR A 23 6.48 -8.81 1.03
C THR A 23 5.73 -7.96 0.00
N GLY A 24 6.25 -7.85 -1.24
CA GLY A 24 5.59 -7.13 -2.32
C GLY A 24 4.23 -7.71 -2.72
N LYS A 25 4.12 -9.04 -2.86
CA LYS A 25 2.84 -9.72 -3.11
C LYS A 25 1.82 -9.47 -2.01
N TRP A 26 2.25 -9.52 -0.75
CA TRP A 26 1.38 -9.23 0.39
C TRP A 26 0.91 -7.77 0.39
N LEU A 27 1.83 -6.81 0.16
CA LEU A 27 1.49 -5.40 0.05
C LEU A 27 0.49 -5.13 -1.08
N LYS A 28 0.64 -5.80 -2.24
CA LYS A 28 -0.34 -5.75 -3.34
C LYS A 28 -1.74 -6.14 -2.87
N ALA A 29 -1.87 -7.24 -2.14
CA ALA A 29 -3.16 -7.72 -1.64
C ALA A 29 -3.79 -6.74 -0.64
N VAL A 30 -2.99 -6.20 0.29
CA VAL A 30 -3.45 -5.21 1.27
C VAL A 30 -3.91 -3.92 0.59
N ALA A 31 -3.11 -3.37 -0.32
CA ALA A 31 -3.45 -2.15 -1.06
C ALA A 31 -4.68 -2.36 -1.93
N THR A 32 -4.76 -3.49 -2.65
CA THR A 32 -5.94 -3.83 -3.47
C THR A 32 -7.21 -3.95 -2.63
N GLY A 33 -7.14 -4.61 -1.47
CA GLY A 33 -8.28 -4.71 -0.55
C GLY A 33 -8.72 -3.34 -0.02
N HIS A 34 -7.76 -2.50 0.37
CA HIS A 34 -8.03 -1.14 0.83
C HIS A 34 -8.67 -0.28 -0.26
N PHE A 35 -8.09 -0.29 -1.47
CA PHE A 35 -8.61 0.46 -2.61
C PHE A 35 -9.97 -0.04 -3.09
N ARG A 36 -10.26 -1.34 -3.00
CA ARG A 36 -11.61 -1.85 -3.33
C ARG A 36 -12.69 -1.32 -2.39
N TYR A 37 -12.34 -1.13 -1.11
CA TYR A 37 -13.27 -0.69 -0.08
C TYR A 37 -13.45 0.84 -0.09
N TYR A 38 -12.34 1.59 -0.14
CA TYR A 38 -12.34 3.06 -0.11
C TYR A 38 -12.33 3.72 -1.51
N GLY A 39 -12.42 2.89 -2.55
CA GLY A 39 -12.37 3.11 -4.01
C GLY A 39 -13.37 4.08 -4.65
N VAL A 40 -13.72 5.18 -4.00
CA VAL A 40 -14.83 6.05 -4.42
C VAL A 40 -14.37 7.23 -5.30
N PRO A 41 -15.26 7.84 -6.10
CA PRO A 41 -14.93 9.05 -6.84
C PRO A 41 -14.48 10.17 -5.89
N GLY A 42 -13.36 10.83 -6.20
CA GLY A 42 -12.80 11.91 -5.37
C GLY A 42 -11.77 11.50 -4.31
N SER A 43 -11.50 10.21 -4.10
CA SER A 43 -10.51 9.74 -3.12
C SER A 43 -9.15 9.35 -3.72
N TYR A 44 -8.87 9.76 -4.96
CA TYR A 44 -7.60 9.47 -5.65
C TYR A 44 -6.38 9.99 -4.88
N GLU A 45 -6.42 11.24 -4.42
CA GLU A 45 -5.32 11.83 -3.65
C GLU A 45 -5.06 11.03 -2.37
N ALA A 46 -6.11 10.70 -1.61
CA ALA A 46 -5.99 9.89 -0.41
C ALA A 46 -5.40 8.49 -0.68
N MET A 47 -5.76 7.86 -1.82
CA MET A 47 -5.19 6.58 -2.23
C MET A 47 -3.73 6.68 -2.64
N ASN A 48 -3.38 7.75 -3.34
CA ASN A 48 -2.01 8.03 -3.73
C ASN A 48 -1.14 8.25 -2.48
N ASP A 49 -1.61 9.06 -1.53
CA ASP A 49 -0.97 9.28 -0.24
C ASP A 49 -0.80 7.97 0.55
N PHE A 50 -1.82 7.11 0.55
CA PHE A 50 -1.71 5.78 1.16
C PHE A 50 -0.56 4.97 0.56
N GLY A 51 -0.50 4.91 -0.78
CA GLY A 51 0.54 4.22 -1.51
C GLY A 51 1.93 4.77 -1.17
N HIS A 52 2.08 6.09 -1.14
CA HIS A 52 3.33 6.76 -0.76
C HIS A 52 3.74 6.45 0.68
N LEU A 53 2.81 6.48 1.63
CA LEU A 53 3.10 6.17 3.03
C LEU A 53 3.53 4.71 3.22
N ILE A 54 2.86 3.77 2.54
CA ILE A 54 3.31 2.37 2.51
C ILE A 54 4.72 2.25 1.93
N ALA A 55 5.00 2.96 0.84
CA ALA A 55 6.31 2.95 0.20
C ALA A 55 7.42 3.40 1.17
N GLN A 56 7.17 4.49 1.90
CA GLN A 56 8.11 5.00 2.90
C GLN A 56 8.38 3.98 4.02
N LYS A 57 7.33 3.34 4.56
CA LYS A 57 7.50 2.33 5.61
C LYS A 57 8.26 1.10 5.11
N TRP A 58 7.95 0.64 3.90
CA TRP A 58 8.64 -0.51 3.31
C TRP A 58 10.11 -0.20 3.02
N LYS A 59 10.43 0.97 2.45
CA LYS A 59 11.80 1.45 2.28
C LYS A 59 12.55 1.50 3.61
N GLN A 60 11.92 1.98 4.67
CA GLN A 60 12.53 2.03 6.01
C GLN A 60 12.82 0.62 6.55
N SER A 61 11.90 -0.34 6.35
CA SER A 61 12.11 -1.74 6.73
C SER A 61 13.28 -2.38 5.96
N LEU A 62 13.35 -2.16 4.64
CA LEU A 62 14.45 -2.66 3.81
C LEU A 62 15.81 -2.06 4.18
N LYS A 63 15.86 -0.76 4.50
CA LYS A 63 17.08 -0.09 4.97
C LYS A 63 17.56 -0.64 6.32
N ARG A 64 16.63 -1.04 7.21
CA ARG A 64 16.98 -1.70 8.48
C ARG A 64 17.52 -3.11 8.27
N ARG A 65 16.96 -3.85 7.31
CA ARG A 65 17.39 -5.22 6.97
C ARG A 65 18.79 -5.26 6.37
N SER A 66 19.15 -4.29 5.53
CA SER A 66 20.43 -4.30 4.82
C SER A 66 21.21 -3.02 5.05
N GLN A 67 22.33 -3.14 5.76
CA GLN A 67 23.29 -2.05 5.90
C GLN A 67 24.02 -1.73 4.59
N LYS A 68 24.20 -2.72 3.69
CA LYS A 68 24.92 -2.56 2.41
C LYS A 68 24.01 -2.24 1.21
N ALA A 69 22.73 -2.63 1.23
CA ALA A 69 21.82 -2.34 0.13
C ALA A 69 21.17 -0.96 0.35
N ALA A 70 21.84 0.09 -0.14
CA ALA A 70 21.21 1.39 -0.30
C ALA A 70 20.02 1.25 -1.26
N ILE A 71 18.80 1.19 -0.71
CA ILE A 71 17.56 1.26 -1.51
C ILE A 71 17.38 2.73 -1.91
N THR A 72 17.72 3.04 -3.16
CA THR A 72 17.42 4.34 -3.77
C THR A 72 15.92 4.50 -3.96
N TRP A 73 15.46 5.75 -4.04
CA TRP A 73 14.05 6.01 -4.36
C TRP A 73 13.65 5.43 -5.71
N GLU A 74 14.54 5.40 -6.70
CA GLU A 74 14.28 4.78 -8.02
C GLU A 74 13.99 3.27 -7.92
N LYS A 75 14.78 2.52 -7.14
CA LYS A 75 14.52 1.09 -6.89
C LYS A 75 13.19 0.91 -6.16
N MET A 76 12.88 1.83 -5.25
CA MET A 76 11.61 1.81 -4.54
C MET A 76 10.44 2.08 -5.48
N THR A 77 10.53 3.06 -6.39
CA THR A 77 9.52 3.34 -7.42
C THR A 77 9.28 2.11 -8.28
N LYS A 78 10.33 1.43 -8.75
CA LYS A 78 10.18 0.17 -9.51
C LYS A 78 9.48 -0.94 -8.72
N LEU A 79 9.70 -1.01 -7.40
CA LEU A 79 8.99 -1.96 -6.54
C LEU A 79 7.53 -1.57 -6.35
N MET A 80 7.24 -0.28 -6.16
CA MET A 80 5.89 0.25 -6.07
C MET A 80 5.13 -0.01 -7.37
N ASP A 81 5.67 0.37 -8.52
CA ASP A 81 5.05 0.14 -9.83
C ASP A 81 4.76 -1.34 -10.10
N ARG A 82 5.64 -2.22 -9.64
CA ARG A 82 5.48 -3.68 -9.81
C ARG A 82 4.36 -4.25 -8.93
N TRP A 83 4.26 -3.80 -7.68
CA TRP A 83 3.41 -4.46 -6.67
C TRP A 83 2.16 -3.67 -6.31
N ILE A 84 2.25 -2.35 -6.21
CA ILE A 84 1.16 -1.46 -5.83
C ILE A 84 0.83 -0.62 -7.07
N HIS A 85 -0.01 -1.17 -7.94
CA HIS A 85 -0.58 -0.37 -9.02
C HIS A 85 -1.56 0.63 -8.42
N LEU A 86 -1.46 1.89 -8.83
CA LEU A 86 -2.45 2.91 -8.49
C LEU A 86 -3.85 2.42 -8.88
N PRO A 87 -4.86 2.62 -8.02
CA PRO A 87 -6.19 2.14 -8.30
C PRO A 87 -6.76 2.89 -9.50
N ARG A 88 -7.17 2.13 -10.54
CA ARG A 88 -8.11 2.63 -11.54
C ARG A 88 -9.47 2.74 -10.84
N ILE A 89 -9.82 3.94 -10.40
CA ILE A 89 -11.08 4.22 -9.71
C ILE A 89 -12.24 4.01 -10.69
N CYS A 90 -13.12 3.04 -10.39
CA CYS A 90 -14.33 2.73 -11.18
C CYS A 90 -15.39 2.06 -10.27
N HIS A 91 -15.68 2.64 -9.11
CA HIS A 91 -16.79 2.19 -8.27
C HIS A 91 -17.76 3.34 -7.97
N LYS A 92 -19.06 3.02 -8.03
CA LYS A 92 -20.14 3.87 -7.54
C LYS A 92 -20.02 4.10 -6.03
N TYR A 93 -20.63 5.16 -5.49
CA TYR A 93 -20.50 5.51 -4.08
C TYR A 93 -20.95 4.35 -3.16
N PRO A 94 -20.45 4.25 -1.91
CA PRO A 94 -20.80 3.16 -1.00
C PRO A 94 -22.30 3.10 -0.72
N SER A 95 -23.00 4.24 -0.69
CA SER A 95 -24.46 4.34 -0.61
C SER A 95 -25.16 3.58 -1.75
N GLU A 96 -24.67 3.71 -2.99
CA GLU A 96 -25.17 2.98 -4.15
C GLU A 96 -24.74 1.50 -4.16
N ARG A 97 -23.62 1.17 -3.52
CA ARG A 97 -23.06 -0.19 -3.47
C ARG A 97 -23.72 -1.07 -2.41
N PHE A 98 -24.13 -0.48 -1.30
CA PHE A 98 -24.75 -1.17 -0.17
C PHE A 98 -26.25 -0.92 -0.06
N GLY A 99 -26.84 -0.13 -0.98
CA GLY A 99 -28.27 0.18 -0.98
C GLY A 99 -28.72 0.93 0.27
N VAL A 100 -27.85 1.76 0.85
CA VAL A 100 -28.20 2.56 2.04
C VAL A 100 -28.76 3.88 1.54
N THR A 101 -30.10 3.92 1.42
CA THR A 101 -30.86 5.16 1.30
C THR A 101 -30.82 5.85 2.66
N ILE A 102 -30.33 7.09 2.69
CA ILE A 102 -30.35 7.97 3.87
C ILE A 102 -31.78 8.47 4.09
#